data_AF-A0A931Z1R8-F1
#
_entry.id   AF-A0A931Z1R8-F1
#
_cell.length_a   1.000
_cell.length_b   1.000
_cell.length_c   1.000
_cell.angle_alpha   90.00
_cell.angle_beta   90.00
_cell.angle_gamma   90.00
#
_symmetry.space_group_name_H-M   'P 1'
#
loop_
_entity.id
_entity.type
_entity.pdbx_description
1 polymer ?
#
loop_
_entity_poly.entity_id
_entity_poly.type
_entity_poly.pdbx_seq_one_letter_code
_entity_poly.pdbx_strand_id
1 'polypeptide(L)'
;SGDMADNSSCNAILARLEPARFDADDHASLDRLLATTREVDHSFASFEFSAAVQALYGFFWNDFCDWYVEVSKAKLLDAATKANCLAIQDLVLRQTLLLLHPFTPFITEELWHLLGYAGPEPVERGPEGTFLMRDAHMENCSQIASRGLRLDTAAAALVGQLKAVVSQVRAFKAEQGEAASKTSRPTWPSSSA
;
A
#
# COMPACT_ATOMS: atom_id res chain seq x y z
N SER A 1 9.88 -1.34 -15.45
CA SER A 1 9.50 -2.50 -14.64
C SER A 1 10.66 -3.47 -14.67
N GLY A 2 11.17 -3.89 -13.50
CA GLY A 2 12.15 -4.98 -13.41
C GLY A 2 11.43 -6.33 -13.33
N ASP A 3 12.17 -7.41 -13.12
CA ASP A 3 11.60 -8.73 -12.90
C ASP A 3 10.71 -8.74 -11.65
N MET A 4 9.55 -9.41 -11.74
CA MET A 4 8.64 -9.58 -10.60
C MET A 4 9.30 -10.48 -9.57
N ALA A 5 9.47 -9.99 -8.34
CA ALA A 5 9.97 -10.79 -7.23
C ALA A 5 8.93 -11.82 -6.78
N ASP A 6 9.37 -12.84 -6.03
CA ASP A 6 8.43 -13.80 -5.44
C ASP A 6 7.54 -13.11 -4.39
N ASN A 7 6.25 -13.08 -4.70
CA ASN A 7 5.18 -12.47 -3.93
C ASN A 7 4.15 -13.50 -3.44
N SER A 8 4.39 -14.79 -3.69
CA SER A 8 3.45 -15.89 -3.42
C SER A 8 3.05 -16.03 -1.95
N SER A 9 3.90 -15.59 -1.03
CA SER A 9 3.64 -15.68 0.41
C SER A 9 4.12 -14.46 1.16
N CYS A 10 3.52 -14.22 2.34
CA CYS A 10 4.01 -13.17 3.24
C CYS A 10 5.48 -13.40 3.62
N ASN A 11 5.90 -14.65 3.83
CA ASN A 11 7.29 -14.99 4.14
C ASN A 11 8.26 -14.64 3.00
N ALA A 12 7.88 -14.90 1.74
CA ALA A 12 8.69 -14.54 0.58
C ALA A 12 8.91 -13.03 0.49
N ILE A 13 7.88 -12.23 0.78
CA ILE A 13 7.98 -10.78 0.81
C ILE A 13 8.84 -10.31 2.00
N LEU A 14 8.59 -10.85 3.20
CA LEU A 14 9.34 -10.50 4.41
C LEU A 14 10.84 -10.81 4.28
N ALA A 15 11.21 -11.88 3.58
CA ALA A 15 12.61 -12.25 3.34
C ALA A 15 13.38 -11.23 2.49
N ARG A 16 12.69 -10.36 1.74
CA ARG A 16 13.28 -9.28 0.94
C ARG A 16 13.43 -7.96 1.69
N LEU A 17 12.84 -7.86 2.89
CA LEU A 17 12.91 -6.64 3.69
C LEU A 17 14.25 -6.55 4.41
N GLU A 18 14.80 -5.35 4.43
CA GLU A 18 15.98 -4.98 5.20
C GLU A 18 15.59 -3.94 6.26
N PRO A 19 15.08 -4.36 7.45
CA PRO A 19 14.55 -3.44 8.47
C PRO A 19 15.51 -2.34 8.90
N ALA A 20 16.82 -2.58 8.84
CA ALA A 20 17.85 -1.60 9.15
C ALA A 20 17.90 -0.40 8.18
N ARG A 21 17.19 -0.49 7.06
CA ARG A 21 17.15 0.53 5.99
C ARG A 21 15.80 1.22 5.89
N PHE A 22 14.91 0.95 6.82
CA PHE A 22 13.62 1.62 6.89
C PHE A 22 13.85 3.07 7.30
N ASP A 23 13.17 3.98 6.63
CA ASP A 23 13.06 5.36 7.08
C ASP A 23 11.73 5.59 7.82
N ALA A 24 11.49 6.85 8.19
CA ALA A 24 10.30 7.22 8.94
C ALA A 24 9.00 6.93 8.15
N ASP A 25 9.01 7.08 6.82
CA ASP A 25 7.83 6.82 5.98
C ASP A 25 7.53 5.33 5.87
N ASP A 26 8.56 4.48 5.82
CA ASP A 26 8.40 3.02 5.86
C ASP A 26 7.76 2.56 7.18
N HIS A 27 8.26 3.09 8.30
CA HIS A 27 7.68 2.81 9.62
C HIS A 27 6.24 3.32 9.72
N ALA A 28 5.95 4.52 9.22
CA ALA A 28 4.61 5.09 9.24
C ALA A 28 3.60 4.28 8.41
N SER A 29 4.01 3.84 7.22
CA SER A 29 3.16 3.04 6.32
C SER A 29 2.79 1.69 6.96
N LEU A 30 3.79 0.99 7.51
CA LEU A 30 3.57 -0.29 8.18
C LEU A 30 2.77 -0.13 9.47
N ASP A 31 3.04 0.89 10.28
CA ASP A 31 2.29 1.14 11.52
C ASP A 31 0.81 1.42 11.23
N ARG A 32 0.53 2.24 10.21
CA ARG A 32 -0.84 2.53 9.79
C ARG A 32 -1.54 1.27 9.27
N LEU A 33 -0.87 0.45 8.47
CA LEU A 33 -1.43 -0.84 8.01
C LEU A 33 -1.83 -1.74 9.20
N LEU A 34 -0.97 -1.84 10.23
CA LEU A 34 -1.27 -2.60 11.46
C LEU A 34 -2.44 -2.00 12.24
N ALA A 35 -2.54 -0.66 12.29
CA ALA A 35 -3.66 0.02 12.94
C ALA A 35 -4.98 -0.23 12.19
N THR A 36 -5.00 -0.06 10.88
CA THR A 36 -6.18 -0.32 10.04
C THR A 36 -6.62 -1.77 10.10
N THR A 37 -5.69 -2.73 10.16
CA THR A 37 -6.05 -4.15 10.34
C THR A 37 -6.82 -4.36 11.65
N ARG A 38 -6.35 -3.75 12.75
CA ARG A 38 -7.05 -3.83 14.05
C ARG A 38 -8.43 -3.15 14.03
N GLU A 39 -8.53 -2.00 13.36
CA GLU A 39 -9.80 -1.28 13.15
C GLU A 39 -10.81 -2.14 12.39
N VAL A 40 -10.36 -2.82 11.32
CA VAL A 40 -11.17 -3.74 10.52
C VAL A 40 -11.58 -4.96 11.33
N ASP A 41 -10.64 -5.63 12.01
CA ASP A 41 -10.94 -6.79 12.85
C ASP A 41 -12.00 -6.45 13.91
N HIS A 42 -11.87 -5.29 14.57
CA HIS A 42 -12.85 -4.81 15.54
C HIS A 42 -14.22 -4.54 14.91
N SER A 43 -14.24 -3.90 13.74
CA SER A 43 -15.46 -3.60 13.00
C SER A 43 -16.18 -4.88 12.56
N PHE A 44 -15.44 -5.90 12.12
CA PHE A 44 -15.99 -7.22 11.80
C PHE A 44 -16.58 -7.91 13.05
N ALA A 45 -15.86 -7.88 14.17
CA ALA A 45 -16.34 -8.44 15.43
C ALA A 45 -17.61 -7.75 15.96
N SER A 46 -17.78 -6.45 15.65
CA SER A 46 -18.92 -5.64 16.06
C SER A 46 -20.04 -5.58 15.00
N PHE A 47 -19.90 -6.29 13.88
CA PHE A 47 -20.81 -6.24 12.71
C PHE A 47 -20.97 -4.84 12.09
N GLU A 48 -19.97 -3.97 12.26
CA GLU A 48 -19.93 -2.60 11.74
C GLU A 48 -19.22 -2.54 10.37
N PHE A 49 -19.74 -3.23 9.36
CA PHE A 49 -19.10 -3.35 8.05
C PHE A 49 -18.84 -2.00 7.35
N SER A 50 -19.71 -1.01 7.57
CA SER A 50 -19.52 0.35 7.05
C SER A 50 -18.24 1.00 7.59
N ALA A 51 -17.98 0.84 8.89
CA ALA A 51 -16.77 1.36 9.53
C ALA A 51 -15.51 0.65 9.00
N ALA A 52 -15.57 -0.67 8.79
CA ALA A 52 -14.47 -1.43 8.19
C ALA A 52 -14.10 -0.90 6.80
N VAL A 53 -15.09 -0.67 5.93
CA VAL A 53 -14.86 -0.14 4.57
C VAL A 53 -14.31 1.29 4.62
N GLN A 54 -14.83 2.14 5.51
CA GLN A 54 -14.34 3.51 5.67
C GLN A 54 -12.88 3.54 6.14
N ALA A 55 -12.51 2.69 7.10
CA ALA A 55 -11.14 2.56 7.58
C ALA A 55 -10.18 2.11 6.46
N LEU A 56 -10.58 1.08 5.69
CA LEU A 56 -9.80 0.59 4.55
C LEU A 56 -9.64 1.63 3.44
N TYR A 57 -10.73 2.32 3.10
CA TYR A 57 -10.70 3.38 2.10
C TYR A 57 -9.77 4.52 2.54
N GLY A 58 -9.91 4.97 3.79
CA GLY A 58 -9.07 6.02 4.36
C GLY A 58 -7.59 5.66 4.34
N PHE A 59 -7.25 4.43 4.71
CA PHE A 59 -5.89 3.93 4.65
C PHE A 59 -5.36 3.85 3.22
N PHE A 60 -6.05 3.13 2.34
CA PHE A 60 -5.56 2.88 0.99
C PHE A 60 -5.38 4.17 0.20
N TRP A 61 -6.33 5.10 0.32
CA TRP A 61 -6.26 6.35 -0.42
C TRP A 61 -5.32 7.38 0.21
N ASN A 62 -5.49 7.69 1.50
CA ASN A 62 -4.80 8.82 2.14
C ASN A 62 -3.42 8.45 2.71
N ASP A 63 -3.24 7.20 3.13
CA ASP A 63 -1.99 6.74 3.74
C ASP A 63 -1.08 6.05 2.72
N PHE A 64 -1.62 5.18 1.89
CA PHE A 64 -0.84 4.47 0.90
C PHE A 64 -0.68 5.26 -0.41
N CYS A 65 -1.75 5.56 -1.13
CA CYS A 65 -1.66 6.21 -2.44
C CYS A 65 -1.16 7.67 -2.37
N ASP A 66 -1.80 8.53 -1.56
CA ASP A 66 -1.47 9.96 -1.51
C ASP A 66 -0.12 10.28 -0.85
N TRP A 67 0.36 9.39 0.01
CA TRP A 67 1.58 9.62 0.79
C TRP A 67 2.66 8.61 0.45
N TYR A 68 2.49 7.33 0.78
CA TYR A 68 3.57 6.35 0.68
C TYR A 68 4.05 6.13 -0.77
N VAL A 69 3.13 6.03 -1.73
CA VAL A 69 3.49 5.90 -3.16
C VAL A 69 4.22 7.16 -3.66
N GLU A 70 3.82 8.34 -3.19
CA GLU A 70 4.47 9.61 -3.55
C GLU A 70 5.91 9.71 -3.02
N VAL A 71 6.13 9.44 -1.74
CA VAL A 71 7.49 9.45 -1.15
C VAL A 71 8.36 8.32 -1.71
N SER A 72 7.75 7.19 -2.09
CA SER A 72 8.45 6.06 -2.73
C SER A 72 9.05 6.40 -4.08
N LYS A 73 8.57 7.44 -4.80
CA LYS A 73 9.12 7.82 -6.11
C LYS A 73 10.62 8.11 -6.04
N ALA A 74 11.08 8.80 -4.99
CA ALA A 74 12.51 9.07 -4.80
C ALA A 74 13.29 7.79 -4.50
N LYS A 75 12.74 6.90 -3.66
CA LYS A 75 13.33 5.59 -3.31
C LYS A 75 13.49 4.68 -4.52
N LEU A 76 12.55 4.71 -5.45
CA LEU A 76 12.58 3.88 -6.65
C LEU A 76 13.66 4.29 -7.66
N LEU A 77 14.17 5.53 -7.58
CA LEU A 77 15.26 6.03 -8.42
C LEU A 77 16.65 5.62 -7.89
N ASP A 78 16.76 5.34 -6.59
CA ASP A 78 18.00 4.95 -5.95
C ASP A 78 18.12 3.42 -5.85
N ALA A 79 19.17 2.87 -6.46
CA ALA A 79 19.43 1.43 -6.46
C ALA A 79 19.59 0.86 -5.04
N ALA A 80 20.05 1.66 -4.08
CA ALA A 80 20.23 1.23 -2.71
C ALA A 80 18.88 1.01 -2.01
N THR A 81 17.88 1.88 -2.20
CA THR A 81 16.59 1.82 -1.49
C THR A 81 15.48 1.12 -2.26
N LYS A 82 15.60 1.01 -3.58
CA LYS A 82 14.57 0.47 -4.48
C LYS A 82 14.04 -0.92 -4.09
N ALA A 83 14.92 -1.88 -3.83
CA ALA A 83 14.50 -3.26 -3.56
C ALA A 83 13.65 -3.36 -2.28
N ASN A 84 14.08 -2.68 -1.22
CA ASN A 84 13.37 -2.63 0.04
C ASN A 84 12.03 -1.89 -0.09
N CYS A 85 12.02 -0.75 -0.80
CA CYS A 85 10.79 0.00 -1.06
C CYS A 85 9.75 -0.83 -1.84
N LEU A 86 10.17 -1.60 -2.85
CA LEU A 86 9.28 -2.50 -3.57
C LEU A 86 8.73 -3.62 -2.67
N ALA A 87 9.57 -4.22 -1.83
CA ALA A 87 9.13 -5.24 -0.88
C ALA A 87 8.09 -4.72 0.13
N ILE A 88 8.23 -3.48 0.61
CA ILE A 88 7.23 -2.85 1.48
C ILE A 88 5.93 -2.60 0.72
N GLN A 89 5.99 -2.08 -0.52
CA GLN A 89 4.80 -1.89 -1.35
C GLN A 89 4.08 -3.22 -1.62
N ASP A 90 4.81 -4.28 -1.94
CA ASP A 90 4.25 -5.62 -2.14
C ASP A 90 3.54 -6.12 -0.86
N LEU A 91 4.16 -5.91 0.31
CA LEU A 91 3.58 -6.31 1.59
C LEU A 91 2.28 -5.55 1.87
N VAL A 92 2.31 -4.22 1.75
CA VAL A 92 1.16 -3.36 2.02
C VAL A 92 0.01 -3.67 1.07
N LEU A 93 0.30 -3.82 -0.22
CA LEU A 93 -0.71 -4.09 -1.23
C LEU A 93 -1.33 -5.48 -1.06
N ARG A 94 -0.51 -6.52 -0.85
CA ARG A 94 -0.99 -7.87 -0.56
C ARG A 94 -1.97 -7.89 0.62
N GLN A 95 -1.63 -7.19 1.69
CA GLN A 95 -2.47 -7.13 2.90
C GLN A 95 -3.74 -6.30 2.69
N THR A 96 -3.65 -5.22 1.91
CA THR A 96 -4.82 -4.39 1.59
C THR A 96 -5.84 -5.17 0.75
N LEU A 97 -5.38 -5.92 -0.26
CA LEU A 97 -6.27 -6.75 -1.09
C LEU A 97 -6.98 -7.82 -0.25
N LEU A 98 -6.27 -8.44 0.69
CA LEU A 98 -6.84 -9.38 1.64
C LEU A 98 -7.98 -8.79 2.47
N LEU A 99 -7.75 -7.61 3.05
CA LEU A 99 -8.74 -6.93 3.89
C LEU A 99 -9.93 -6.41 3.07
N LEU A 100 -9.71 -6.05 1.80
CA LEU A 100 -10.76 -5.60 0.88
C LEU A 100 -11.60 -6.73 0.28
N HIS A 101 -11.05 -7.94 0.19
CA HIS A 101 -11.69 -9.05 -0.52
C HIS A 101 -13.14 -9.36 -0.09
N PRO A 102 -13.52 -9.31 1.21
CA PRO A 102 -14.91 -9.50 1.63
C PRO A 102 -15.89 -8.47 1.03
N PHE A 103 -15.40 -7.32 0.58
CA PHE A 103 -16.22 -6.22 0.04
C PHE A 103 -16.13 -6.14 -1.49
N THR A 104 -14.96 -6.40 -2.06
CA THR A 104 -14.68 -6.23 -3.50
C THR A 104 -14.01 -7.47 -4.12
N PRO A 105 -14.67 -8.64 -4.08
CA PRO A 105 -14.03 -9.92 -4.36
C PRO A 105 -13.49 -10.05 -5.79
N PHE A 106 -14.23 -9.57 -6.79
CA PHE A 106 -13.82 -9.74 -8.20
C PHE A 106 -12.54 -8.99 -8.56
N ILE A 107 -12.44 -7.72 -8.18
CA ILE A 107 -11.26 -6.91 -8.50
C ILE A 107 -10.05 -7.31 -7.66
N THR A 108 -10.27 -7.65 -6.38
CA THR A 108 -9.18 -8.12 -5.51
C THR A 108 -8.63 -9.44 -6.00
N GLU A 109 -9.48 -10.34 -6.51
CA GLU A 109 -9.08 -11.61 -7.14
C GLU A 109 -8.26 -11.39 -8.41
N GLU A 110 -8.70 -10.50 -9.31
CA GLU A 110 -7.95 -10.20 -10.53
C GLU A 110 -6.56 -9.60 -10.20
N LEU A 111 -6.53 -8.62 -9.30
CA LEU A 111 -5.28 -8.01 -8.86
C LEU A 111 -4.37 -9.01 -8.14
N TRP A 112 -4.95 -9.96 -7.39
CA TRP A 112 -4.20 -11.02 -6.69
C TRP A 112 -3.33 -11.84 -7.65
N HIS A 113 -3.90 -12.23 -8.78
CA HIS A 113 -3.21 -12.97 -9.83
C HIS A 113 -2.22 -12.09 -10.59
N LEU A 114 -2.64 -10.88 -11.01
CA LEU A 114 -1.80 -9.96 -11.80
C LEU A 114 -0.52 -9.55 -11.07
N LEU A 115 -0.56 -9.47 -9.74
CA LEU A 115 0.57 -9.06 -8.90
C LEU A 115 1.41 -10.24 -8.39
N GLY A 116 1.09 -11.46 -8.83
CA GLY A 116 1.85 -12.68 -8.49
C GLY A 116 1.65 -13.17 -7.05
N TYR A 117 0.58 -12.74 -6.37
CA TYR A 117 0.31 -13.16 -5.00
C TYR A 117 -0.29 -14.57 -4.90
N ALA A 118 -0.91 -15.05 -5.98
CA ALA A 118 -1.41 -16.43 -6.10
C ALA A 118 -0.29 -17.48 -6.20
N GLY A 119 0.96 -17.04 -6.40
CA GLY A 119 2.09 -17.91 -6.70
C GLY A 119 2.05 -18.47 -8.14
N PRO A 120 2.99 -19.35 -8.50
CA PRO A 120 2.95 -20.01 -9.80
C PRO A 120 1.71 -20.90 -9.90
N GLU A 121 1.00 -20.81 -11.02
CA GLU A 121 -0.13 -21.69 -11.35
C GLU A 121 0.28 -23.16 -11.12
N PRO A 122 -0.30 -23.86 -10.13
CA PRO A 122 0.08 -25.24 -9.90
C PRO A 122 -0.51 -26.07 -11.05
N VAL A 123 0.38 -26.64 -11.87
CA VAL A 123 0.05 -27.51 -13.01
C VAL A 123 -0.94 -28.64 -12.63
N GLU A 124 -1.00 -29.01 -11.34
CA GLU A 124 -1.85 -30.08 -10.81
C GLU A 124 -3.19 -29.62 -10.21
N ARG A 125 -3.39 -28.33 -9.87
CA ARG A 125 -4.57 -27.88 -9.10
C ARG A 125 -5.75 -27.38 -9.93
N GLY A 126 -5.56 -27.23 -11.24
CA GLY A 126 -6.53 -26.57 -12.12
C GLY A 126 -6.76 -25.10 -11.73
N PRO A 127 -7.52 -24.34 -12.54
CA PRO A 127 -7.77 -22.91 -12.33
C PRO A 127 -8.55 -22.58 -11.03
N GLU A 128 -9.00 -23.60 -10.28
CA GLU A 128 -9.80 -23.43 -9.07
C GLU A 128 -9.01 -23.48 -7.75
N GLY A 129 -7.70 -23.73 -7.82
CA GLY A 129 -6.84 -23.90 -6.66
C GLY A 129 -6.07 -22.65 -6.20
N THR A 130 -6.23 -21.52 -6.92
CA THR A 130 -5.42 -20.30 -6.81
C THR A 130 -6.23 -19.06 -6.39
N PHE A 131 -7.52 -19.23 -6.08
CA PHE A 131 -8.38 -18.12 -5.68
C PHE A 131 -8.10 -17.64 -4.26
N LEU A 132 -7.96 -16.32 -4.10
CA LEU A 132 -7.87 -15.62 -2.82
C LEU A 132 -9.00 -16.03 -1.87
N MET A 133 -10.21 -16.21 -2.39
CA MET A 133 -11.38 -16.63 -1.60
C MET A 133 -11.21 -18.02 -0.92
N ARG A 134 -10.41 -18.92 -1.51
CA ARG A 134 -10.19 -20.28 -0.99
C ARG A 134 -9.04 -20.37 0.00
N ASP A 135 -8.14 -19.40 0.02
CA ASP A 135 -7.01 -19.35 0.94
C ASP A 135 -7.40 -18.71 2.29
N ALA A 136 -8.36 -19.37 2.98
CA ALA A 136 -8.85 -18.98 4.31
C ALA A 136 -7.77 -18.95 5.41
N HIS A 137 -6.56 -19.42 5.12
CA HIS A 137 -5.41 -19.46 6.02
C HIS A 137 -4.41 -18.33 5.79
N MET A 138 -4.74 -17.35 4.95
CA MET A 138 -3.81 -16.28 4.65
C MET A 138 -3.53 -15.37 5.84
N GLU A 139 -2.24 -15.29 6.13
CA GLU A 139 -1.71 -14.51 7.23
C GLU A 139 -1.99 -13.03 6.99
N ASN A 140 -2.80 -12.45 7.88
CA ASN A 140 -3.06 -11.01 7.88
C ASN A 140 -1.97 -10.28 8.68
N CYS A 141 -1.99 -8.95 8.63
CA CYS A 141 -1.02 -8.09 9.33
C CYS A 141 -0.88 -8.33 10.83
N SER A 142 -1.92 -8.83 11.51
CA SER A 142 -1.84 -9.16 12.95
C SER A 142 -0.79 -10.24 13.23
N GLN A 143 -0.51 -11.09 12.24
CA GLN A 143 0.49 -12.16 12.30
C GLN A 143 1.88 -11.72 11.81
N ILE A 144 2.01 -10.55 11.18
CA ILE A 144 3.30 -9.96 10.78
C ILE A 144 4.03 -9.40 12.01
N ALA A 145 3.29 -8.79 12.94
CA ALA A 145 3.85 -8.22 14.17
C ALA A 145 4.56 -9.26 15.05
N SER A 146 4.15 -10.53 14.99
CA SER A 146 4.77 -11.63 15.75
C SER A 146 6.08 -12.14 15.12
N ARG A 147 6.41 -11.76 13.88
CA ARG A 147 7.60 -12.22 13.15
C ARG A 147 8.83 -11.32 13.25
N GLY A 148 8.84 -10.38 14.20
CA GLY A 148 10.05 -9.64 14.59
C GLY A 148 10.30 -8.35 13.82
N LEU A 149 9.35 -7.88 12.99
CA LEU A 149 9.36 -6.51 12.46
C LEU A 149 9.15 -5.53 13.62
N ARG A 150 10.22 -4.82 13.99
CA ARG A 150 10.17 -3.75 14.97
C ARG A 150 9.94 -2.43 14.25
N LEU A 151 8.77 -1.83 14.49
CA LEU A 151 8.44 -0.52 13.98
C LEU A 151 8.87 0.55 14.98
N ASP A 152 9.49 1.61 14.47
CA ASP A 152 9.72 2.82 15.24
C ASP A 152 8.43 3.66 15.25
N THR A 153 7.67 3.54 16.34
CA THR A 153 6.41 4.27 16.53
C THR A 153 6.61 5.77 16.73
N ALA A 154 7.79 6.21 17.17
CA ALA A 154 8.10 7.63 17.27
C ALA A 154 8.34 8.24 15.88
N ALA A 155 9.06 7.54 15.02
CA ALA A 155 9.23 7.94 13.62
C ALA A 155 7.89 7.96 12.88
N ALA A 156 7.04 6.95 13.09
CA ALA A 156 5.68 6.91 12.52
C ALA A 156 4.82 8.10 12.99
N ALA A 157 4.88 8.44 14.29
CA ALA A 157 4.14 9.58 14.83
C ALA A 157 4.61 10.92 14.25
N LEU A 158 5.91 11.08 14.00
CA LEU A 158 6.46 12.28 13.37
C LEU A 158 5.91 12.46 11.94
N VAL A 159 5.87 11.39 11.15
CA VAL A 159 5.25 11.43 9.82
C VAL A 159 3.77 11.80 9.91
N GLY A 160 3.04 11.24 10.89
CA GLY A 160 1.66 11.63 11.15
C GLY A 160 1.46 13.14 11.39
N GLN A 161 2.36 13.77 12.16
CA GLN A 161 2.35 15.22 12.38
C GLN A 161 2.67 15.99 11.09
N LEU A 162 3.65 15.54 10.31
CA LEU A 162 4.00 16.15 9.02
C LEU A 162 2.82 16.09 8.04
N LYS A 163 2.15 14.94 7.95
CA LYS A 163 0.94 14.76 7.14
C LYS A 163 -0.16 15.74 7.55
N ALA A 164 -0.38 15.93 8.85
CA ALA A 164 -1.37 16.88 9.36
C ALA A 164 -1.05 18.33 8.91
N VAL A 165 0.22 18.75 8.99
CA VAL A 165 0.66 20.07 8.51
C VAL A 165 0.45 20.20 7.01
N VAL A 166 0.85 19.20 6.21
CA VAL A 166 0.67 19.22 4.74
C VAL A 166 -0.81 19.32 4.37
N SER A 167 -1.68 18.59 5.07
CA SER A 167 -3.13 18.67 4.87
C SER A 167 -3.69 20.06 5.18
N GLN A 168 -3.25 20.69 6.26
CA GLN A 168 -3.64 22.08 6.59
C GLN A 168 -3.18 23.07 5.51
N VAL A 169 -1.96 22.91 5.00
CA VAL A 169 -1.44 23.75 3.90
C VAL A 169 -2.25 23.54 2.61
N ARG A 170 -2.62 22.29 2.29
CA ARG A 170 -3.46 21.98 1.12
C ARG A 170 -4.86 22.59 1.26
N ALA A 171 -5.47 22.51 2.45
CA ALA A 171 -6.76 23.13 2.73
C ALA A 171 -6.69 24.66 2.60
N PHE A 172 -5.69 25.29 3.22
CA PHE A 172 -5.47 26.73 3.13
C PHE A 172 -5.26 27.20 1.69
N LYS A 173 -4.48 26.47 0.89
CA LYS A 173 -4.31 26.78 -0.55
C LYS A 173 -5.61 26.68 -1.34
N ALA A 174 -6.45 25.70 -1.02
CA ALA A 174 -7.75 25.55 -1.66
C ALA A 174 -8.70 26.71 -1.32
N GLU A 175 -8.69 27.18 -0.06
CA GLU A 175 -9.47 28.34 0.40
C GLU A 175 -9.02 29.66 -0.26
N GLN A 176 -7.72 29.82 -0.53
CA GLN A 176 -7.16 31.01 -1.16
C GLN A 176 -7.36 31.07 -2.68
N GLY A 177 -8.01 30.07 -3.31
CA GLY A 177 -8.37 30.12 -4.72
C GLY A 177 -7.20 30.12 -5.71
N GLU A 178 -5.98 29.81 -5.27
CA GLU A 178 -4.84 29.57 -6.17
C GLU A 178 -4.99 28.18 -6.81
N ALA A 179 -5.92 28.08 -7.76
CA ALA A 179 -5.94 26.98 -8.71
C ALA A 179 -4.57 26.96 -9.40
N ALA A 180 -3.84 25.86 -9.22
CA ALA A 180 -2.50 25.64 -9.78
C ALA A 180 -2.41 26.23 -11.19
N SER A 181 -1.71 27.35 -11.33
CA SER A 181 -1.46 27.99 -12.60
C SER A 181 -0.78 26.97 -13.50
N LYS A 182 -1.51 26.50 -14.53
CA LYS A 182 -1.00 25.62 -15.57
C LYS A 182 0.19 26.32 -16.22
N THR A 183 1.38 25.78 -15.99
CA THR A 183 2.58 26.13 -16.73
C THR A 183 2.26 26.08 -18.23
N SER A 184 2.57 27.19 -18.90
CA SER A 184 2.30 27.54 -20.29
C SER A 184 2.37 26.37 -21.29
N ARG A 185 1.34 26.25 -22.16
CA ARG A 185 1.40 25.44 -23.38
C ARG A 185 2.65 25.83 -24.20
N PRO A 186 3.44 24.88 -24.73
CA PRO A 186 4.45 25.20 -25.72
C PRO A 186 3.74 25.58 -27.03
N THR A 187 3.91 26.82 -27.47
CA THR A 187 3.50 27.28 -28.80
C THR A 187 4.48 26.70 -29.83
N TRP A 188 4.04 25.72 -30.62
CA TRP A 188 4.78 25.30 -31.81
C TRP A 188 4.63 26.35 -32.91
N PRO A 189 5.70 26.78 -33.58
CA PRO A 189 5.58 27.68 -34.72
C PRO A 189 5.00 26.92 -35.91
N SER A 190 3.84 27.35 -36.39
CA SER A 190 3.29 26.87 -37.66
C SER A 190 4.13 27.43 -38.81
N SER A 191 4.83 26.57 -39.55
CA SER A 191 5.40 26.92 -40.84
C SER A 191 4.27 27.03 -41.87
N SER A 192 3.99 28.23 -42.34
CA SER A 192 3.17 28.47 -43.53
C SER A 192 3.92 27.98 -44.78
N ALA A 193 3.25 27.14 -45.57
CA ALA A 193 3.61 26.81 -46.95
C ALA A 193 3.24 27.96 -47.90
#